data_AF-A0A1Q5TM86-F1
#
_entry.id   AF-A0A1Q5TM86-F1
#
_cell.length_a   1.000
_cell.length_b   1.000
_cell.length_c   1.000
_cell.angle_alpha   90.00
_cell.angle_beta   90.00
_cell.angle_gamma   90.00
#
_symmetry.space_group_name_H-M   'P 1'
#
loop_
_entity.id
_entity.type
_entity.pdbx_description
1 polymer ?
#
loop_
_entity_poly.entity_id
_entity_poly.type
_entity_poly.pdbx_seq_one_letter_code
_entity_poly.pdbx_strand_id
1 'polypeptide(L)'
;MTTVEDSKISEAQVEPVESQKPMLNNIDDDPVYSYREQRKIIRRIDARLIVMLGFLHTVSLIDRGNLGTASVAGMEKELKLRGTQYVGLLGIRVIIGALEAGFFPAAVYLISTWYTRYDIQKRYAIFYLLGCVASAFTGILSYGITFMHGLGGLTAWRWIYVIQGLLTCVVAIIGYFVLIDFPDRMKNNKQKFLSEGEYEFIIRRITKDRADVTIEPFNLKKYLSAGLDINIWAFGFIYYSTTTTAYAISYFLPIIYRQGMGFSMGASLCLFAPPYAAAGILMFATSWIGDKYHLRGPILIFNAILTIIGLPLMVSVVSKRKKGI
;
A
#
# COMPACT_ATOMS: atom_id res chain seq x y z
N MET A 1 -78.62 -27.38 6.41
CA MET A 1 -77.97 -28.12 5.32
C MET A 1 -77.34 -27.06 4.43
N THR A 2 -76.03 -26.85 4.35
CA THR A 2 -74.85 -27.72 4.53
C THR A 2 -73.67 -26.75 4.71
N THR A 3 -73.15 -26.59 5.93
CA THR A 3 -71.87 -27.18 6.38
C THR A 3 -70.73 -27.03 5.38
N VAL A 4 -69.90 -26.03 5.70
CA VAL A 4 -68.54 -25.81 5.18
C VAL A 4 -67.72 -27.07 5.47
N GLU A 5 -67.27 -27.76 4.43
CA GLU A 5 -66.36 -28.90 4.56
C GLU A 5 -64.92 -28.42 4.57
N ASP A 6 -64.30 -28.58 5.74
CA ASP A 6 -62.88 -28.47 6.03
C ASP A 6 -62.05 -29.38 5.10
N SER A 7 -61.35 -28.78 4.13
CA SER A 7 -60.27 -29.46 3.41
C SER A 7 -58.94 -29.15 4.10
N LYS A 8 -58.50 -30.17 4.86
CA LYS A 8 -57.24 -30.32 5.60
C LYS A 8 -56.03 -29.68 4.90
N ILE A 9 -55.54 -28.57 5.46
CA ILE A 9 -54.15 -28.14 5.29
C ILE A 9 -53.32 -29.10 6.13
N SER A 10 -52.57 -29.99 5.45
CA SER A 10 -51.56 -30.83 6.07
C SER A 10 -50.55 -29.93 6.79
N GLU A 11 -50.49 -30.03 8.12
CA GLU A 11 -49.40 -29.49 8.93
C GLU A 11 -48.08 -30.12 8.45
N ALA A 12 -47.39 -29.43 7.54
CA ALA A 12 -45.99 -29.69 7.29
C ALA A 12 -45.26 -29.35 8.59
N GLN A 13 -44.73 -30.39 9.24
CA GLN A 13 -43.89 -30.28 10.41
C GLN A 13 -42.79 -29.24 10.17
N VAL A 14 -42.93 -28.09 10.83
CA VAL A 14 -41.84 -27.12 10.94
C VAL A 14 -40.86 -27.74 11.94
N GLU A 15 -39.87 -28.48 11.44
CA GLU A 15 -38.72 -28.84 12.26
C GLU A 15 -38.14 -27.53 12.84
N PRO A 16 -37.89 -27.47 14.16
CA PRO A 16 -37.28 -26.28 14.73
C PRO A 16 -35.94 -26.10 14.04
N VAL A 17 -35.70 -24.91 13.49
CA VAL A 17 -34.40 -24.48 12.98
C VAL A 17 -33.43 -24.55 14.16
N GLU A 18 -32.85 -25.74 14.35
CA GLU A 18 -31.81 -25.97 15.33
C GLU A 18 -30.73 -24.97 14.99
N SER A 19 -30.46 -24.07 15.94
CA SER A 19 -29.58 -22.94 15.71
C SER A 19 -28.24 -23.50 15.23
N GLN A 20 -27.99 -23.39 13.93
CA GLN A 20 -26.65 -23.52 13.40
C GLN A 20 -25.88 -22.39 14.06
N LYS A 21 -25.18 -22.71 15.16
CA LYS A 21 -24.00 -21.97 15.59
C LYS A 21 -23.24 -21.69 14.30
N PRO A 22 -22.85 -20.44 14.01
CA PRO A 22 -22.20 -20.13 12.75
C PRO A 22 -21.05 -21.12 12.62
N MET A 23 -21.18 -22.06 11.70
CA MET A 23 -20.11 -23.01 11.38
C MET A 23 -18.97 -22.08 11.03
N LEU A 24 -17.98 -22.02 11.91
CA LEU A 24 -16.77 -21.26 11.71
C LEU A 24 -16.05 -22.05 10.63
N ASN A 25 -16.50 -21.88 9.38
CA ASN A 25 -15.97 -22.50 8.19
C ASN A 25 -14.52 -22.06 8.16
N ASN A 26 -13.65 -22.89 8.68
CA ASN A 26 -12.24 -22.57 8.75
C ASN A 26 -11.81 -22.40 7.29
N ILE A 27 -11.49 -21.17 6.89
CA ILE A 27 -11.05 -20.87 5.53
C ILE A 27 -9.74 -21.63 5.24
N ASP A 28 -9.07 -22.07 6.30
CA ASP A 28 -7.87 -22.91 6.34
C ASP A 28 -8.15 -24.44 6.31
N ASP A 29 -9.41 -24.90 6.37
CA ASP A 29 -9.73 -26.32 6.19
C ASP A 29 -9.83 -26.63 4.69
N ASP A 30 -8.81 -27.32 4.17
CA ASP A 30 -8.73 -27.87 2.81
C ASP A 30 -8.58 -29.40 2.89
N PRO A 31 -9.30 -30.17 2.04
CA PRO A 31 -9.28 -31.62 2.09
C PRO A 31 -7.98 -32.25 1.56
N VAL A 32 -7.13 -31.49 0.87
CA VAL A 32 -5.91 -31.99 0.19
C VAL A 32 -4.64 -31.58 0.91
N TYR A 33 -4.56 -30.35 1.41
CA TYR A 33 -3.33 -29.80 2.01
C TYR A 33 -3.43 -29.59 3.51
N SER A 34 -2.41 -30.05 4.24
CA SER A 34 -2.27 -29.74 5.67
C SER A 34 -1.98 -28.25 5.89
N TYR A 35 -2.38 -27.69 7.04
CA TYR A 35 -2.11 -26.30 7.43
C TYR A 35 -0.64 -25.86 7.23
N ARG A 36 0.32 -26.77 7.48
CA ARG A 36 1.75 -26.47 7.27
C ARG A 36 2.11 -26.30 5.79
N GLU A 37 1.48 -27.08 4.91
CA GLU A 37 1.71 -27.04 3.46
C GLU A 37 1.03 -25.82 2.86
N GLN A 38 -0.20 -25.53 3.26
CA GLN A 38 -0.90 -24.30 2.89
C GLN A 38 -0.05 -23.06 3.21
N ARG A 39 0.54 -23.01 4.41
CA ARG A 39 1.41 -21.89 4.81
C ARG A 39 2.70 -21.81 3.99
N LYS A 40 3.26 -22.94 3.54
CA LYS A 40 4.43 -22.94 2.64
C LYS A 40 4.06 -22.38 1.27
N ILE A 41 2.91 -22.78 0.72
CA ILE A 41 2.39 -22.29 -0.57
C ILE A 41 2.20 -20.77 -0.49
N ILE A 42 1.49 -20.31 0.53
CA ILE A 42 1.23 -18.88 0.77
C ILE A 42 2.53 -18.09 0.93
N ARG A 43 3.51 -18.59 1.69
CA ARG A 43 4.81 -17.92 1.86
C ARG A 43 5.59 -17.79 0.55
N ARG A 44 5.50 -18.76 -0.36
CA ARG A 44 6.14 -18.67 -1.68
C ARG A 44 5.53 -17.54 -2.51
N ILE A 45 4.20 -17.40 -2.45
CA ILE A 45 3.48 -16.30 -3.10
C ILE A 45 3.87 -14.97 -2.44
N ASP A 46 3.84 -14.89 -1.11
CA ASP A 46 4.22 -13.69 -0.35
C ASP A 46 5.65 -13.24 -0.70
N ALA A 47 6.61 -14.16 -0.73
CA ALA A 47 8.01 -13.89 -1.01
C ALA A 47 8.26 -13.33 -2.42
N ARG A 48 7.40 -13.65 -3.39
CA ARG A 48 7.54 -13.17 -4.77
C ARG A 48 6.66 -11.95 -5.04
N LEU A 49 5.38 -12.01 -4.67
CA LEU A 49 4.41 -10.96 -4.94
C LEU A 49 4.62 -9.73 -4.05
N ILE A 50 4.65 -9.90 -2.73
CA ILE A 50 4.71 -8.77 -1.80
C ILE A 50 6.08 -8.10 -1.84
N VAL A 51 7.16 -8.89 -1.94
CA VAL A 51 8.52 -8.35 -2.03
C VAL A 51 8.71 -7.57 -3.32
N MET A 52 8.28 -8.11 -4.46
CA MET A 52 8.42 -7.42 -5.75
C MET A 52 7.57 -6.14 -5.79
N LEU A 53 6.32 -6.21 -5.34
CA LEU A 53 5.45 -5.02 -5.27
C LEU A 53 6.03 -3.98 -4.29
N GLY A 54 6.55 -4.41 -3.14
CA GLY A 54 7.21 -3.55 -2.18
C GLY A 54 8.41 -2.83 -2.79
N PHE A 55 9.24 -3.54 -3.56
CA PHE A 55 10.40 -2.95 -4.24
C PHE A 55 10.02 -2.02 -5.39
N LEU A 56 8.99 -2.35 -6.16
CA LEU A 56 8.41 -1.42 -7.15
C LEU A 56 7.86 -0.16 -6.48
N HIS A 57 7.21 -0.31 -5.32
CA HIS A 57 6.69 0.80 -4.56
C HIS A 57 7.80 1.69 -4.00
N THR A 58 8.88 1.09 -3.49
CA THR A 58 10.11 1.80 -3.10
C THR A 58 10.62 2.68 -4.22
N VAL A 59 10.80 2.11 -5.42
CA VAL A 59 11.32 2.83 -6.57
C VAL A 59 10.41 4.00 -6.94
N SER A 60 9.09 3.80 -6.92
CA SER A 60 8.11 4.87 -7.10
C SER A 60 8.20 5.97 -6.03
N LEU A 61 8.45 5.61 -4.76
CA LEU A 61 8.63 6.59 -3.68
C LEU A 61 9.93 7.39 -3.83
N ILE A 62 11.01 6.73 -4.26
CA ILE A 62 12.28 7.39 -4.59
C ILE A 62 12.01 8.44 -5.67
N ASP A 63 11.37 8.05 -6.77
CA ASP A 63 11.08 8.93 -7.90
C ASP A 63 10.29 10.18 -7.54
N ARG A 64 9.37 10.08 -6.57
CA ARG A 64 8.65 11.24 -6.06
C ARG A 64 9.53 12.26 -5.34
N GLY A 65 10.58 11.78 -4.66
CA GLY A 65 11.56 12.60 -3.96
C GLY A 65 12.67 13.16 -4.86
N ASN A 66 12.88 12.60 -6.06
CA ASN A 66 13.99 12.95 -6.95
C ASN A 66 14.08 14.44 -7.22
N LEU A 67 12.94 15.09 -7.52
CA LEU A 67 12.88 16.52 -7.81
C LEU A 67 13.40 17.37 -6.65
N GLY A 68 13.02 17.02 -5.42
CA GLY A 68 13.50 17.69 -4.21
C GLY A 68 14.99 17.49 -4.00
N THR A 69 15.49 16.26 -4.20
CA THR A 69 16.91 15.96 -4.07
C THR A 69 17.77 16.66 -5.13
N ALA A 70 17.27 16.75 -6.37
CA ALA A 70 17.93 17.45 -7.47
C ALA A 70 17.98 18.96 -7.23
N SER A 71 16.88 19.56 -6.73
CA SER A 71 16.85 20.97 -6.33
C SER A 71 17.95 21.30 -5.31
N VAL A 72 18.06 20.49 -4.24
CA VAL A 72 19.10 20.65 -3.21
C VAL A 72 20.51 20.45 -3.80
N ALA A 73 20.67 19.56 -4.77
CA ALA A 73 21.94 19.30 -5.47
C ALA A 73 22.33 20.39 -6.50
N GLY A 74 21.63 21.52 -6.54
CA GLY A 74 22.01 22.70 -7.34
C GLY A 74 21.29 22.85 -8.68
N MET A 75 20.29 21.99 -8.97
CA MET A 75 19.49 22.05 -10.19
C MET A 75 18.87 23.44 -10.40
N GLU A 76 18.35 24.09 -9.35
CA GLU A 76 17.72 25.41 -9.44
C GLU A 76 18.68 26.51 -9.89
N LYS A 77 19.94 26.45 -9.41
CA LYS A 77 20.97 27.44 -9.74
C LYS A 77 21.47 27.27 -11.17
N GLU A 78 21.64 26.02 -11.62
CA GLU A 78 22.14 25.71 -12.97
C GLU A 78 21.10 26.00 -14.06
N LEU A 79 19.85 25.57 -13.86
CA LEU A 79 18.76 25.81 -14.80
C LEU A 79 18.19 27.23 -14.73
N LYS A 80 18.71 28.06 -13.81
CA LYS A 80 18.26 29.43 -13.54
C LYS A 80 16.75 29.53 -13.40
N LEU A 81 16.11 28.54 -12.76
CA LEU A 81 14.65 28.43 -12.68
C LEU A 81 14.05 29.71 -12.08
N ARG A 82 13.54 30.61 -12.94
CA ARG A 82 12.87 31.85 -12.56
C ARG A 82 11.58 31.99 -13.37
N GLY A 83 10.46 32.22 -12.69
CA GLY A 83 9.17 32.45 -13.33
C GLY A 83 8.73 31.30 -14.25
N THR A 84 8.60 31.57 -15.54
CA THR A 84 8.02 30.66 -16.55
C THR A 84 8.83 29.38 -16.79
N GLN A 85 10.11 29.32 -16.41
CA GLN A 85 10.93 28.11 -16.55
C GLN A 85 10.50 26.97 -15.62
N TYR A 86 9.74 27.28 -14.55
CA TYR A 86 9.09 26.26 -13.72
C TYR A 86 7.96 25.53 -14.45
N VAL A 87 7.37 26.12 -15.50
CA VAL A 87 6.25 25.51 -16.23
C VAL A 87 6.68 24.23 -16.92
N GLY A 88 7.88 24.20 -17.52
CA GLY A 88 8.42 22.99 -18.16
C GLY A 88 8.66 21.87 -17.15
N LEU A 89 9.23 22.20 -15.99
CA LEU A 89 9.45 21.27 -14.89
C LEU A 89 8.14 20.71 -14.33
N LEU A 90 7.13 21.57 -14.20
CA LEU A 90 5.80 21.20 -13.74
C LEU A 90 5.10 20.29 -14.75
N GLY A 91 5.21 20.57 -16.05
CA GLY A 91 4.67 19.72 -17.12
C GLY A 91 5.24 18.31 -17.07
N ILE A 92 6.56 18.17 -16.97
CA ILE A 92 7.22 16.86 -16.82
C ILE A 92 6.74 16.17 -15.53
N ARG A 93 6.60 16.91 -14.43
CA ARG A 93 6.13 16.34 -13.16
C ARG A 93 4.69 15.83 -13.24
N VAL A 94 3.81 16.53 -13.94
CA VAL A 94 2.42 16.10 -14.17
C VAL A 94 2.38 14.81 -15.01
N ILE A 95 3.20 14.72 -16.06
CA ILE A 95 3.29 13.51 -16.90
C ILE A 95 3.75 12.32 -16.07
N ILE A 96 4.83 12.49 -15.29
CA ILE A 96 5.32 11.43 -14.39
C ILE A 96 4.24 11.03 -13.38
N GLY A 97 3.56 12.01 -12.77
CA GLY A 97 2.47 11.75 -11.83
C GLY A 97 1.31 10.98 -12.46
N ALA A 98 0.94 11.30 -13.70
CA ALA A 98 -0.11 10.59 -14.44
C ALA A 98 0.27 9.14 -14.73
N LEU A 99 1.54 8.88 -15.08
CA LEU A 99 2.06 7.52 -15.31
C LEU A 99 2.17 6.71 -14.01
N GLU A 100 2.53 7.34 -12.89
CA GLU A 100 2.63 6.69 -11.57
C GLU A 100 1.27 6.41 -10.92
N ALA A 101 0.23 7.20 -11.24
CA ALA A 101 -1.05 7.16 -10.54
C ALA A 101 -1.71 5.77 -10.54
N GLY A 102 -1.50 4.99 -11.60
CA GLY A 102 -2.07 3.64 -11.73
C GLY A 102 -1.36 2.57 -10.89
N PHE A 103 -0.13 2.81 -10.44
CA PHE A 103 0.69 1.78 -9.79
C PHE A 103 0.09 1.32 -8.44
N PHE A 104 -0.22 2.26 -7.55
CA PHE A 104 -0.72 1.94 -6.21
C PHE A 104 -2.05 1.18 -6.23
N PRO A 105 -3.11 1.64 -6.92
CA PRO A 105 -4.36 0.89 -6.99
C PRO A 105 -4.20 -0.47 -7.69
N ALA A 106 -3.33 -0.59 -8.70
CA ALA A 106 -3.05 -1.87 -9.35
C ALA A 106 -2.35 -2.86 -8.40
N ALA A 107 -1.37 -2.41 -7.61
CA ALA A 107 -0.68 -3.24 -6.61
C ALA A 107 -1.65 -3.73 -5.52
N VAL A 108 -2.47 -2.82 -4.99
CA VAL A 108 -3.51 -3.13 -3.98
C VAL A 108 -4.52 -4.13 -4.55
N TYR A 109 -4.98 -3.91 -5.78
CA TYR A 109 -5.91 -4.81 -6.45
C TYR A 109 -5.29 -6.19 -6.67
N LEU A 110 -4.05 -6.28 -7.16
CA LEU A 110 -3.37 -7.54 -7.39
C LEU A 110 -3.22 -8.34 -6.09
N ILE A 111 -2.77 -7.71 -5.00
CA ILE A 111 -2.73 -8.34 -3.67
C ILE A 111 -4.14 -8.82 -3.29
N SER A 112 -5.17 -7.99 -3.48
CA SER A 112 -6.53 -8.38 -3.14
C SER A 112 -6.97 -9.66 -3.86
N THR A 113 -6.55 -9.87 -5.13
CA THR A 113 -6.93 -11.07 -5.90
C THR A 113 -6.29 -12.36 -5.41
N TRP A 114 -5.13 -12.28 -4.74
CA TRP A 114 -4.36 -13.46 -4.31
C TRP A 114 -4.65 -13.88 -2.85
N TYR A 115 -5.31 -13.05 -2.06
CA TYR A 115 -5.51 -13.27 -0.62
C TYR A 115 -6.95 -13.05 -0.17
N THR A 116 -7.31 -13.67 0.94
CA THR A 116 -8.63 -13.54 1.56
C THR A 116 -8.73 -12.26 2.39
N ARG A 117 -9.96 -11.82 2.69
CA ARG A 117 -10.23 -10.54 3.37
C ARG A 117 -9.45 -10.37 4.68
N TYR A 118 -9.28 -11.42 5.48
CA TYR A 118 -8.62 -11.36 6.80
C TYR A 118 -7.11 -11.63 6.76
N ASP A 119 -6.56 -11.81 5.56
CA ASP A 119 -5.14 -12.06 5.32
C ASP A 119 -4.46 -10.85 4.66
N ILE A 120 -5.23 -9.98 4.01
CA ILE A 120 -4.71 -8.85 3.23
C ILE A 120 -3.99 -7.79 4.11
N GLN A 121 -4.41 -7.55 5.35
CA GLN A 121 -3.87 -6.41 6.12
C GLN A 121 -2.39 -6.57 6.44
N LYS A 122 -1.96 -7.73 6.97
CA LYS A 122 -0.53 -8.01 7.23
C LYS A 122 0.33 -7.82 5.99
N ARG A 123 -0.22 -8.13 4.83
CA ARG A 123 0.47 -8.09 3.54
C ARG A 123 0.59 -6.67 3.03
N TYR A 124 -0.44 -5.84 3.22
CA TYR A 124 -0.34 -4.39 3.04
C TYR A 124 0.66 -3.76 4.00
N ALA A 125 0.68 -4.15 5.27
CA ALA A 125 1.67 -3.65 6.21
C ALA A 125 3.10 -3.97 5.77
N ILE A 126 3.38 -5.21 5.34
CA ILE A 126 4.71 -5.58 4.83
C ILE A 126 5.04 -4.84 3.52
N PHE A 127 4.10 -4.76 2.58
CA PHE A 127 4.24 -4.01 1.33
C PHE A 127 4.62 -2.54 1.59
N TYR A 128 3.89 -1.88 2.49
CA TYR A 128 4.13 -0.48 2.84
C TYR A 128 5.43 -0.31 3.64
N LEU A 129 5.77 -1.27 4.51
CA LEU A 129 6.99 -1.25 5.31
C LEU A 129 8.24 -1.32 4.43
N LEU A 130 8.25 -2.20 3.43
CA LEU A 130 9.34 -2.29 2.44
C LEU A 130 9.52 -0.96 1.70
N GLY A 131 8.41 -0.33 1.30
CA GLY A 131 8.40 1.01 0.73
C GLY A 131 9.07 2.04 1.64
N CYS A 132 8.61 2.16 2.89
CA CYS A 132 9.11 3.12 3.87
C CYS A 132 10.59 2.91 4.21
N VAL A 133 11.00 1.67 4.50
CA VAL A 133 12.39 1.35 4.89
C VAL A 133 13.32 1.72 3.75
N ALA A 134 13.01 1.33 2.53
CA ALA A 134 13.86 1.63 1.40
C ALA A 134 13.84 3.11 1.01
N SER A 135 12.71 3.82 1.21
CA SER A 135 12.68 5.28 1.06
C SER A 135 13.59 5.99 2.08
N ALA A 136 13.78 5.45 3.29
CA ALA A 136 14.68 6.02 4.29
C ALA A 136 16.16 5.96 3.85
N PHE A 137 16.54 4.97 3.05
CA PHE A 137 17.88 4.86 2.48
C PHE A 137 18.12 5.81 1.29
N THR A 138 17.08 6.40 0.70
CA THR A 138 17.18 7.36 -0.40
C THR A 138 18.03 8.58 -0.02
N GLY A 139 17.87 9.11 1.19
CA GLY A 139 18.63 10.28 1.64
C GLY A 139 20.14 10.00 1.69
N ILE A 140 20.52 8.78 2.05
CA ILE A 140 21.92 8.32 2.08
C ILE A 140 22.44 8.15 0.65
N LEU A 141 21.64 7.53 -0.24
CA LEU A 141 22.00 7.38 -1.64
C LEU A 141 22.24 8.74 -2.31
N SER A 142 21.34 9.71 -2.11
CA SER A 142 21.47 11.07 -2.66
C SER A 142 22.68 11.82 -2.10
N TYR A 143 23.01 11.61 -0.82
CA TYR A 143 24.24 12.16 -0.24
C TYR A 143 25.49 11.58 -0.93
N GLY A 144 25.52 10.26 -1.16
CA GLY A 144 26.59 9.60 -1.92
C GLY A 144 26.77 10.17 -3.33
N ILE A 145 25.67 10.39 -4.05
CA ILE A 145 25.68 10.94 -5.42
C ILE A 145 26.19 12.40 -5.45
N THR A 146 26.08 13.14 -4.35
CA THR A 146 26.61 14.51 -4.27
C THR A 146 28.13 14.56 -4.43
N PHE A 147 28.84 13.50 -4.03
CA PHE A 147 30.29 13.37 -4.25
C PHE A 147 30.68 13.08 -5.71
N MET A 148 29.71 12.71 -6.56
CA MET A 148 29.95 12.48 -7.98
C MET A 148 30.00 13.77 -8.81
N HIS A 149 30.01 14.94 -8.16
CA HIS A 149 30.08 16.22 -8.84
C HIS A 149 31.35 16.35 -9.69
N GLY A 150 31.19 16.54 -11.01
CA GLY A 150 32.30 16.70 -11.95
C GLY A 150 32.78 15.40 -12.61
N LEU A 151 32.27 14.24 -12.20
CA LEU A 151 32.49 12.98 -12.92
C LEU A 151 31.77 13.01 -14.27
N GLY A 152 32.52 12.84 -15.36
CA GLY A 152 31.99 12.82 -16.73
C GLY A 152 31.49 14.18 -17.25
N GLY A 153 31.88 15.30 -16.62
CA GLY A 153 31.41 16.64 -17.00
C GLY A 153 29.95 16.93 -16.62
N LEU A 154 29.33 16.06 -15.82
CA LEU A 154 27.96 16.20 -15.35
C LEU A 154 27.93 16.74 -13.91
N THR A 155 26.92 17.54 -13.62
CA THR A 155 26.63 18.02 -12.28
C THR A 155 25.90 16.95 -11.46
N ALA A 156 26.00 17.03 -10.14
CA ALA A 156 25.48 16.00 -9.23
C ALA A 156 23.99 15.70 -9.44
N TRP A 157 23.15 16.72 -9.72
CA TRP A 157 21.71 16.52 -9.91
C TRP A 157 21.36 15.74 -11.19
N ARG A 158 22.19 15.79 -12.23
CA ARG A 158 21.98 15.00 -13.45
C ARG A 158 22.26 13.52 -13.18
N TRP A 159 23.30 13.22 -12.40
CA TRP A 159 23.60 11.86 -11.96
C TRP A 159 22.49 11.23 -11.12
N ILE A 160 21.79 12.03 -10.29
CA ILE A 160 20.61 11.59 -9.54
C ILE A 160 19.57 11.00 -10.51
N TYR A 161 19.17 11.76 -11.54
CA TYR A 161 18.19 11.29 -12.54
C TYR A 161 18.67 10.08 -13.35
N VAL A 162 19.96 10.03 -13.73
CA VAL A 162 20.51 8.92 -14.51
C VAL A 162 20.50 7.62 -13.68
N ILE A 163 20.99 7.67 -12.44
CA ILE A 163 21.08 6.49 -11.58
C ILE A 163 19.68 6.00 -11.19
N GLN A 164 18.78 6.90 -10.83
CA GLN A 164 17.42 6.53 -10.43
C GLN A 164 16.60 6.06 -11.63
N GLY A 165 16.71 6.71 -12.79
CA GLY A 165 16.07 6.23 -14.02
C GLY A 165 16.60 4.87 -14.49
N LEU A 166 17.91 4.61 -14.35
CA LEU A 166 18.45 3.29 -14.64
C LEU A 166 17.94 2.24 -13.66
N LEU A 167 17.89 2.58 -12.36
CA LEU A 167 17.33 1.71 -11.33
C LEU A 167 15.88 1.37 -11.67
N THR A 168 15.06 2.35 -12.04
CA THR A 168 13.64 2.12 -12.37
C THR A 168 13.48 1.20 -13.58
N CYS A 169 14.28 1.38 -14.63
CA CYS A 169 14.28 0.50 -15.79
C CYS A 169 14.67 -0.95 -15.41
N VAL A 170 15.73 -1.13 -14.62
CA VAL A 170 16.17 -2.46 -14.17
C VAL A 170 15.09 -3.14 -13.33
N VAL A 171 14.48 -2.42 -12.38
CA VAL A 171 13.40 -2.96 -11.54
C VAL A 171 12.15 -3.26 -12.36
N ALA A 172 11.82 -2.45 -13.37
CA ALA A 172 10.70 -2.71 -14.27
C ALA A 172 10.92 -3.99 -15.10
N ILE A 173 12.13 -4.20 -15.62
CA ILE A 173 12.49 -5.42 -16.36
C ILE A 173 12.41 -6.64 -15.44
N ILE A 174 12.99 -6.57 -14.25
CA ILE A 174 12.90 -7.66 -13.26
C ILE A 174 11.44 -7.91 -12.89
N GLY A 175 10.67 -6.84 -12.69
CA GLY A 175 9.24 -6.90 -12.38
C GLY A 175 8.44 -7.59 -13.47
N TYR A 176 8.75 -7.35 -14.74
CA TYR A 176 8.09 -8.04 -15.85
C TYR A 176 8.24 -9.57 -15.79
N PHE A 177 9.39 -10.08 -15.37
CA PHE A 177 9.63 -11.52 -15.25
C PHE A 177 9.18 -12.11 -13.89
N VAL A 178 9.32 -11.36 -12.81
CA VAL A 178 9.09 -11.82 -11.44
C VAL A 178 7.65 -11.61 -10.99
N LEU A 179 6.94 -10.61 -11.49
CA LEU A 179 5.57 -10.32 -11.07
C LEU A 179 4.62 -11.43 -11.50
N ILE A 180 3.77 -11.83 -10.57
CA ILE A 180 2.81 -12.92 -10.76
C ILE A 180 1.54 -12.34 -11.40
N ASP A 181 1.06 -12.96 -12.48
CA ASP A 181 -0.19 -12.57 -13.13
C ASP A 181 -1.41 -12.92 -12.25
N PHE A 182 -2.62 -12.55 -12.68
CA PHE A 182 -3.85 -12.84 -11.93
C PHE A 182 -4.06 -14.35 -11.74
N PRO A 183 -4.70 -14.74 -10.62
CA PRO A 183 -5.04 -16.14 -10.38
C PRO A 183 -5.83 -16.69 -11.56
N ASP A 184 -6.85 -16.02 -12.09
CA ASP A 184 -7.72 -16.57 -13.16
C ASP A 184 -6.99 -16.88 -14.48
N ARG A 185 -5.89 -16.17 -14.78
CA ARG A 185 -5.10 -16.36 -16.00
C ARG A 185 -3.96 -17.38 -15.84
N MET A 186 -3.69 -17.83 -14.62
CA MET A 186 -2.58 -18.74 -14.36
C MET A 186 -2.77 -20.12 -14.96
N LYS A 187 -4.01 -20.61 -15.09
CA LYS A 187 -4.30 -21.91 -15.72
C LYS A 187 -3.73 -22.02 -17.15
N ASN A 188 -3.58 -20.89 -17.84
CA ASN A 188 -3.10 -20.83 -19.22
C ASN A 188 -1.63 -20.38 -19.32
N ASN A 189 -1.00 -20.01 -18.22
CA ASN A 189 0.33 -19.41 -18.23
C ASN A 189 1.41 -20.47 -17.97
N LYS A 190 2.44 -20.55 -18.82
CA LYS A 190 3.50 -21.57 -18.77
C LYS A 190 4.50 -21.39 -17.60
N GLN A 191 4.32 -20.39 -16.75
CA GLN A 191 5.19 -20.21 -15.58
C GLN A 191 4.89 -21.31 -14.54
N LYS A 192 5.81 -22.27 -14.39
CA LYS A 192 5.79 -23.36 -13.38
C LYS A 192 5.97 -22.86 -11.94
N PHE A 193 5.32 -21.76 -11.56
CA PHE A 193 5.48 -21.18 -10.22
C PHE A 193 4.76 -22.01 -9.16
N LEU A 194 3.55 -22.47 -9.45
CA LEU A 194 2.73 -23.33 -8.58
C LEU A 194 2.37 -24.60 -9.35
N SER A 195 2.27 -25.72 -8.64
CA SER A 195 1.68 -26.94 -9.19
C SER A 195 0.18 -26.74 -9.43
N GLU A 196 -0.42 -27.48 -10.37
CA GLU A 196 -1.86 -27.40 -10.67
C GLU A 196 -2.71 -27.58 -9.42
N GLY A 197 -2.33 -28.50 -8.53
CA GLY A 197 -3.02 -28.72 -7.26
C GLY A 197 -2.84 -27.57 -6.26
N GLU A 198 -1.67 -26.91 -6.21
CA GLU A 198 -1.43 -25.76 -5.32
C GLU A 198 -2.27 -24.56 -5.78
N TYR A 199 -2.44 -24.41 -7.09
CA TYR A 199 -3.25 -23.38 -7.70
C TYR A 199 -4.76 -23.58 -7.46
N GLU A 200 -5.24 -24.82 -7.61
CA GLU A 200 -6.63 -25.15 -7.31
C GLU A 200 -6.97 -24.87 -5.84
N PHE A 201 -6.06 -25.18 -4.92
CA PHE A 201 -6.19 -24.81 -3.51
C PHE A 201 -6.42 -23.30 -3.32
N ILE A 202 -5.66 -22.45 -4.01
CA ILE A 202 -5.77 -20.99 -3.90
C ILE A 202 -7.12 -20.51 -4.44
N ILE A 203 -7.55 -21.02 -5.60
CA ILE A 203 -8.87 -20.68 -6.15
C ILE A 203 -9.95 -21.13 -5.16
N ARG A 204 -9.93 -22.38 -4.67
CA ARG A 204 -10.92 -22.88 -3.71
C ARG A 204 -11.00 -21.98 -2.47
N ARG A 205 -9.85 -21.57 -1.94
CA ARG A 205 -9.76 -20.64 -0.81
C ARG A 205 -10.37 -19.27 -1.11
N ILE A 206 -10.07 -18.69 -2.28
CA ILE A 206 -10.59 -17.38 -2.71
C ILE A 206 -12.08 -17.47 -2.98
N THR A 207 -12.55 -18.49 -3.69
CA THR A 207 -13.97 -18.71 -4.00
C THR A 207 -14.77 -18.97 -2.72
N LYS A 208 -14.21 -19.66 -1.72
CA LYS A 208 -14.86 -19.86 -0.40
C LYS A 208 -15.03 -18.53 0.36
N ASP A 209 -14.08 -17.60 0.25
CA ASP A 209 -14.14 -16.25 0.86
C ASP A 209 -15.01 -15.27 0.05
N ARG A 210 -15.21 -15.54 -1.25
CA ARG A 210 -15.90 -14.66 -2.20
C ARG A 210 -17.13 -15.29 -2.85
N ALA A 211 -17.70 -16.34 -2.25
CA ALA A 211 -18.81 -17.11 -2.83
C ALA A 211 -20.03 -16.25 -3.19
N ASP A 212 -20.13 -15.05 -2.58
CA ASP A 212 -21.21 -14.09 -2.79
C ASP A 212 -21.04 -13.21 -4.05
N VAL A 213 -19.93 -13.34 -4.80
CA VAL A 213 -19.59 -12.44 -5.93
C VAL A 213 -19.57 -13.20 -7.25
N THR A 214 -20.65 -13.08 -8.02
CA THR A 214 -20.67 -13.51 -9.43
C THR A 214 -19.95 -12.48 -10.29
N ILE A 215 -19.02 -12.94 -11.14
CA ILE A 215 -18.33 -12.06 -12.09
C ILE A 215 -19.33 -11.70 -13.20
N GLU A 216 -20.05 -10.60 -13.03
CA GLU A 216 -20.92 -10.08 -14.08
C GLU A 216 -20.07 -9.45 -15.20
N PRO A 217 -20.49 -9.57 -16.48
CA PRO A 217 -19.80 -8.91 -17.59
C PRO A 217 -19.79 -7.39 -17.40
N PHE A 218 -18.69 -6.75 -17.82
CA PHE A 218 -18.47 -5.32 -17.62
C PHE A 218 -19.64 -4.50 -18.16
N ASN A 219 -20.28 -3.75 -17.26
CA ASN A 219 -21.37 -2.84 -17.58
C ASN A 219 -21.05 -1.45 -17.05
N LEU A 220 -20.85 -0.50 -17.96
CA LEU A 220 -20.46 0.87 -17.63
C LEU A 220 -21.48 1.57 -16.71
N LYS A 221 -22.78 1.27 -16.87
CA LYS A 221 -23.85 1.84 -16.04
C LYS A 221 -23.77 1.31 -14.61
N LYS A 222 -23.56 0.00 -14.43
CA LYS A 222 -23.36 -0.61 -13.09
C LYS A 222 -22.08 -0.11 -12.44
N TYR A 223 -21.00 0.02 -13.21
CA TYR A 223 -19.74 0.58 -12.73
C TYR A 223 -19.88 2.02 -12.23
N LEU A 224 -20.51 2.90 -13.03
CA LEU A 224 -20.74 4.29 -12.64
C LEU A 224 -21.72 4.42 -11.47
N SER A 225 -22.70 3.52 -11.35
CA SER A 225 -23.62 3.52 -10.21
C SER A 225 -22.94 3.23 -8.87
N ALA A 226 -21.82 2.47 -8.87
CA ALA A 226 -21.02 2.30 -7.66
C ALA A 226 -20.42 3.64 -7.19
N GLY A 227 -20.11 4.56 -8.12
CA GLY A 227 -19.63 5.91 -7.79
C GLY A 227 -20.67 6.81 -7.11
N LEU A 228 -21.94 6.41 -7.05
CA LEU A 228 -22.98 7.12 -6.30
C LEU A 228 -23.08 6.64 -4.84
N ASP A 229 -22.38 5.56 -4.47
CA ASP A 229 -22.38 5.07 -3.10
C ASP A 229 -21.54 5.99 -2.20
N ILE A 230 -22.22 6.64 -1.26
CA ILE A 230 -21.61 7.56 -0.29
C ILE A 230 -20.54 6.87 0.57
N ASN A 231 -20.65 5.56 0.79
CA ASN A 231 -19.68 4.81 1.58
C ASN A 231 -18.30 4.79 0.90
N ILE A 232 -18.27 4.70 -0.44
CA ILE A 232 -17.02 4.75 -1.21
C ILE A 232 -16.35 6.11 -1.04
N TRP A 233 -17.13 7.19 -1.11
CA TRP A 233 -16.62 8.55 -0.86
C TRP A 233 -16.17 8.74 0.59
N ALA A 234 -16.85 8.15 1.56
CA ALA A 234 -16.45 8.21 2.96
C ALA A 234 -15.09 7.52 3.18
N PHE A 235 -14.88 6.31 2.65
CA PHE A 235 -13.59 5.63 2.72
C PHE A 235 -12.49 6.40 1.95
N GLY A 236 -12.83 6.95 0.79
CA GLY A 236 -11.94 7.82 0.02
C GLY A 236 -11.52 9.07 0.80
N PHE A 237 -12.45 9.70 1.51
CA PHE A 237 -12.19 10.88 2.33
C PHE A 237 -11.34 10.58 3.57
N ILE A 238 -11.56 9.43 4.22
CA ILE A 238 -10.69 8.94 5.32
C ILE A 238 -9.27 8.71 4.80
N TYR A 239 -9.13 8.06 3.64
CA TYR A 239 -7.83 7.84 3.03
C TYR A 239 -7.15 9.15 2.61
N TYR A 240 -7.89 10.08 2.02
CA TYR A 240 -7.40 11.42 1.68
C TYR A 240 -6.90 12.17 2.92
N SER A 241 -7.67 12.18 3.99
CA SER A 241 -7.32 12.89 5.23
C SER A 241 -6.04 12.32 5.86
N THR A 242 -5.96 11.00 5.96
CA THR A 242 -4.79 10.32 6.54
C THR A 242 -3.53 10.49 5.70
N THR A 243 -3.63 10.37 4.37
CA THR A 243 -2.49 10.56 3.46
C THR A 243 -2.01 12.00 3.41
N THR A 244 -2.92 12.97 3.46
CA THR A 244 -2.57 14.40 3.52
C THR A 244 -1.70 14.72 4.74
N THR A 245 -2.08 14.21 5.92
CA THR A 245 -1.28 14.37 7.14
C THR A 245 0.09 13.69 7.00
N ALA A 246 0.14 12.47 6.46
CA ALA A 246 1.40 11.74 6.28
C ALA A 246 2.39 12.47 5.35
N TYR A 247 1.91 12.99 4.20
CA TYR A 247 2.76 13.74 3.28
C TYR A 247 3.20 15.09 3.83
N ALA A 248 2.32 15.80 4.54
CA ALA A 248 2.68 17.06 5.19
C ALA A 248 3.85 16.84 6.17
N ILE A 249 3.78 15.82 7.02
CA ILE A 249 4.90 15.48 7.90
C ILE A 249 6.13 15.11 7.07
N SER A 250 6.00 14.23 6.08
CA SER A 250 7.13 13.78 5.26
C SER A 250 7.92 14.92 4.60
N TYR A 251 7.23 15.91 4.03
CA TYR A 251 7.88 17.04 3.35
C TYR A 251 8.42 18.10 4.32
N PHE A 252 7.70 18.38 5.41
CA PHE A 252 8.10 19.43 6.35
C PHE A 252 9.04 18.95 7.45
N LEU A 253 9.15 17.64 7.72
CA LEU A 253 9.97 17.12 8.82
C LEU A 253 11.46 17.54 8.73
N PRO A 254 12.13 17.49 7.57
CA PRO A 254 13.50 18.00 7.46
C PRO A 254 13.63 19.51 7.74
N ILE A 255 12.62 20.30 7.34
CA ILE A 255 12.55 21.74 7.60
C ILE A 255 12.35 21.99 9.09
N ILE A 256 11.49 21.22 9.75
CA ILE A 256 11.24 21.29 11.19
C ILE A 256 12.53 20.95 11.97
N TYR A 257 13.29 19.94 11.57
CA TYR A 257 14.56 19.61 12.22
C TYR A 257 15.63 20.69 12.04
N ARG A 258 15.75 21.23 10.83
CA ARG A 258 16.76 22.25 10.53
C ARG A 258 16.39 23.62 11.10
N GLN A 259 15.22 24.14 10.77
CA GLN A 259 14.79 25.49 11.14
C GLN A 259 14.12 25.56 12.51
N GLY A 260 13.45 24.49 12.95
CA GLY A 260 12.78 24.43 14.24
C GLY A 260 13.69 23.95 15.37
N MET A 261 14.49 22.90 15.13
CA MET A 261 15.30 22.26 16.18
C MET A 261 16.81 22.56 16.10
N GLY A 262 17.28 23.23 15.04
CA GLY A 262 18.66 23.68 14.89
C GLY A 262 19.67 22.59 14.49
N PHE A 263 19.21 21.43 14.00
CA PHE A 263 20.11 20.35 13.59
C PHE A 263 20.83 20.66 12.26
N SER A 264 22.03 20.12 12.10
CA SER A 264 22.76 20.19 10.82
C SER A 264 22.01 19.45 9.71
N MET A 265 22.34 19.74 8.45
CA MET A 265 21.68 19.13 7.28
C MET A 265 21.80 17.60 7.31
N GLY A 266 23.01 17.09 7.58
CA GLY A 266 23.24 15.64 7.70
C GLY A 266 22.50 15.02 8.89
N ALA A 267 22.54 15.65 10.07
CA ALA A 267 21.83 15.14 11.25
C ALA A 267 20.31 15.11 11.05
N SER A 268 19.74 16.11 10.36
CA SER A 268 18.30 16.18 10.06
C SER A 268 17.84 15.05 9.13
N LEU A 269 18.70 14.63 8.18
CA LEU A 269 18.41 13.49 7.30
C LEU A 269 18.51 12.16 8.06
N CYS A 270 19.47 12.01 8.97
CA CYS A 270 19.57 10.80 9.81
C CYS A 270 18.43 10.69 10.82
N LEU A 271 17.99 11.82 11.40
CA LEU A 271 16.86 11.88 12.34
C LEU A 271 15.50 11.64 11.67
N PHE A 272 15.45 11.61 10.34
CA PHE A 272 14.26 11.23 9.60
C PHE A 272 13.94 9.73 9.74
N ALA A 273 14.94 8.86 9.90
CA ALA A 273 14.71 7.40 9.90
C ALA A 273 14.00 6.85 11.17
N PRO A 274 14.33 7.27 12.41
CA PRO A 274 13.74 6.67 13.62
C PRO A 274 12.21 6.77 13.73
N PRO A 275 11.55 7.91 13.41
CA PRO A 275 10.10 7.99 13.42
C PRO A 275 9.43 6.99 12.46
N TYR A 276 10.02 6.75 11.28
CA TYR A 276 9.51 5.79 10.31
C TYR A 276 9.73 4.35 10.75
N ALA A 277 10.84 4.05 11.43
CA ALA A 277 11.08 2.74 12.02
C ALA A 277 10.03 2.44 13.12
N ALA A 278 9.77 3.40 14.01
CA ALA A 278 8.72 3.27 15.03
C ALA A 278 7.32 3.12 14.41
N ALA A 279 7.01 3.91 13.37
CA ALA A 279 5.76 3.79 12.62
C ALA A 279 5.63 2.41 11.96
N GLY A 280 6.73 1.84 11.46
CA GLY A 280 6.76 0.49 10.90
C GLY A 280 6.40 -0.59 11.90
N ILE A 281 6.93 -0.50 13.12
CA ILE A 281 6.60 -1.42 14.23
C ILE A 281 5.12 -1.30 14.59
N LEU A 282 4.61 -0.07 14.74
CA LEU A 282 3.20 0.18 15.08
C LEU A 282 2.25 -0.31 13.98
N MET A 283 2.60 -0.08 12.72
CA MET A 283 1.84 -0.55 11.55
C MET A 283 1.75 -2.08 11.51
N PHE A 284 2.86 -2.78 11.75
CA PHE A 284 2.85 -4.25 11.79
C PHE A 284 2.06 -4.78 13.00
N ALA A 285 2.23 -4.19 14.18
CA ALA A 285 1.53 -4.59 15.40
C ALA A 285 0.01 -4.41 15.26
N THR A 286 -0.43 -3.23 14.81
CA THR A 286 -1.86 -2.95 14.59
C THR A 286 -2.45 -3.83 13.50
N SER A 287 -1.71 -4.09 12.41
CA SER A 287 -2.15 -5.02 11.37
C SER A 287 -2.26 -6.47 11.87
N TRP A 288 -1.33 -6.92 12.73
CA TRP A 288 -1.37 -8.27 13.28
C TRP A 288 -2.58 -8.45 14.22
N ILE A 289 -2.87 -7.44 15.05
CA ILE A 289 -4.05 -7.41 15.93
C ILE A 289 -5.34 -7.41 15.10
N GLY A 290 -5.40 -6.62 14.03
CA GLY A 290 -6.58 -6.52 13.16
C GLY A 290 -6.96 -7.83 12.52
N ASP A 291 -5.98 -8.53 11.98
CA ASP A 291 -6.20 -9.85 11.39
C ASP A 291 -6.44 -10.93 12.45
N LYS A 292 -5.86 -10.84 13.65
CA LYS A 292 -6.05 -11.85 14.71
C LYS A 292 -7.45 -11.81 15.31
N TYR A 293 -7.98 -10.60 15.54
CA TYR A 293 -9.28 -10.41 16.18
C TYR A 293 -10.42 -10.12 15.18
N HIS A 294 -10.11 -10.02 13.88
CA HIS A 294 -11.06 -9.61 12.84
C HIS A 294 -11.73 -8.24 13.11
N LEU A 295 -11.07 -7.37 13.90
CA LEU A 295 -11.57 -6.07 14.31
C LEU A 295 -10.88 -4.95 13.51
N ARG A 296 -11.56 -4.40 12.51
CA ARG A 296 -11.02 -3.31 11.67
C ARG A 296 -11.33 -1.92 12.21
N GLY A 297 -12.57 -1.71 12.66
CA GLY A 297 -13.06 -0.40 13.13
C GLY A 297 -12.28 0.18 14.31
N PRO A 298 -12.11 -0.56 15.43
CA PRO A 298 -11.39 -0.04 16.60
C PRO A 298 -9.94 0.36 16.30
N ILE A 299 -9.26 -0.38 15.42
CA ILE A 299 -7.87 -0.11 15.04
C ILE A 299 -7.77 1.15 14.19
N LEU A 300 -8.75 1.38 13.30
CA LEU A 300 -8.84 2.63 12.56
C LEU A 300 -9.02 3.82 13.49
N ILE A 301 -9.92 3.71 14.48
CA ILE A 301 -10.17 4.76 15.48
C ILE A 301 -8.93 5.02 16.32
N PHE A 302 -8.24 3.97 16.78
CA PHE A 302 -6.98 4.11 17.52
C PHE A 302 -5.92 4.88 16.72
N ASN A 303 -5.71 4.52 15.45
CA ASN A 303 -4.74 5.23 14.58
C ASN A 303 -5.16 6.69 14.30
N ALA A 304 -6.46 6.96 14.15
CA ALA A 304 -6.97 8.31 13.98
C ALA A 304 -6.72 9.17 15.23
N ILE A 305 -7.00 8.65 16.43
CA ILE A 305 -6.73 9.34 17.70
C ILE A 305 -5.24 9.62 17.85
N LEU A 306 -4.39 8.64 17.55
CA LEU A 306 -2.93 8.81 17.60
C LEU A 306 -2.46 9.94 16.67
N THR A 307 -3.04 10.03 15.46
CA THR A 307 -2.75 11.09 14.50
C THR A 307 -3.18 12.48 15.01
N ILE A 308 -4.38 12.56 15.61
CA ILE A 308 -4.91 13.81 16.19
C ILE A 308 -4.05 14.29 17.36
N ILE A 309 -3.55 13.39 18.21
CA ILE A 309 -2.68 13.75 19.35
C ILE A 309 -1.26 14.12 18.88
N GLY A 310 -0.75 13.44 17.84
CA GLY A 310 0.61 13.65 17.34
C GLY A 310 0.85 15.04 16.75
N LEU A 311 -0.14 15.62 16.07
CA LEU A 311 -0.02 16.94 15.43
C LEU A 311 0.20 18.09 16.44
N PRO A 312 -0.63 18.27 17.49
CA PRO A 312 -0.39 19.28 18.53
C PRO A 312 0.93 19.11 19.29
N LEU A 313 1.36 17.86 19.53
CA LEU A 313 2.63 17.59 20.20
C LEU A 313 3.81 18.12 19.37
N MET A 314 3.81 17.86 18.05
CA MET A 314 4.85 18.37 17.16
C MET A 314 4.92 19.91 17.17
N VAL A 315 3.76 20.58 17.09
CA VAL A 315 3.69 22.05 17.12
C VAL A 315 4.23 22.60 18.45
N SER A 316 3.88 21.95 19.57
CA SER A 316 4.28 22.38 20.92
C SER A 316 5.79 22.26 21.13
N VAL A 317 6.42 21.18 20.64
CA VAL A 317 7.87 20.96 20.75
C VAL A 317 8.65 22.02 19.96
N VAL A 318 8.20 22.33 18.75
CA VAL A 318 8.82 23.38 17.92
C VAL A 318 8.68 24.76 18.56
N SER A 319 7.51 25.05 19.16
CA SER A 319 7.25 26.33 19.83
C SER A 319 8.08 26.51 21.11
N LYS A 320 8.31 25.46 21.92
CA LYS A 320 9.09 25.57 23.16
C LYS A 320 10.58 25.88 22.88
N ARG A 321 11.18 25.18 21.91
CA ARG A 321 12.59 25.42 21.54
C ARG A 321 12.83 26.76 20.85
N LYS A 322 11.88 27.26 20.03
CA LYS A 322 11.96 28.63 19.47
C LYS A 322 11.96 29.71 20.57
N LYS A 323 11.39 29.41 21.74
CA LYS A 323 11.42 30.29 22.92
C LYS A 323 12.65 30.10 23.81
N GLY A 324 13.60 29.24 23.43
CA GLY A 324 14.84 29.02 24.17
C GLY A 324 14.68 28.29 25.50
N ILE A 325 13.58 27.56 25.71
CA ILE A 325 13.31 26.74 26.91
C ILE A 325 13.55 25.26 26.59
#